data_AF-K0CF64-F1
#
_entry.id   AF-K0CF64-F1
#
_cell.length_a   1.000
_cell.length_b   1.000
_cell.length_c   1.000
_cell.angle_alpha   90.00
_cell.angle_beta   90.00
_cell.angle_gamma   90.00
#
_symmetry.space_group_name_H-M   'P 1'
#
loop_
_entity.id
_entity.type
_entity.pdbx_description
1 polymer ?
#
loop_
_entity_poly.entity_id
_entity_poly.type
_entity_poly.pdbx_seq_one_letter_code
_entity_poly.pdbx_strand_id
1 'polypeptide(L)' 'MTGSKVATGEKEVTANSDKGASLNFKVSPEFKKQFKGYAVAQGVSMTDLLKEGFSLLKKNGQTSE' A
#
# COMPACT_ATOMS: atom_id res chain seq x y z
N MET A 1 -8.71 10.76 36.39
CA MET A 1 -9.40 10.26 35.19
C MET A 1 -9.29 11.32 34.11
N THR A 2 -8.42 11.15 33.12
CA THR A 2 -8.55 11.80 31.81
C THR A 2 -7.67 11.03 30.83
N GLY A 3 -8.31 10.15 30.05
CA GLY A 3 -7.67 9.37 29.01
C GLY A 3 -7.28 10.27 27.85
N SER A 4 -6.00 10.23 27.47
CA SER A 4 -5.51 10.87 26.26
C SER A 4 -6.08 10.17 25.04
N LYS A 5 -7.04 10.87 24.43
CA LYS A 5 -7.72 10.57 23.17
C LYS A 5 -6.71 10.33 22.04
N VAL A 6 -6.65 9.10 21.56
CA VAL A 6 -6.00 8.74 20.28
C VAL A 6 -6.77 9.40 19.14
N ALA A 7 -6.15 10.38 18.48
CA ALA A 7 -6.60 10.93 17.22
C ALA A 7 -5.95 10.11 16.09
N THR A 8 -6.58 8.98 15.74
CA THR A 8 -6.31 8.31 14.47
C THR A 8 -6.93 9.19 13.39
N GLY A 9 -6.09 10.01 12.77
CA GLY A 9 -6.43 10.71 11.54
C GLY A 9 -6.58 9.69 10.42
N GLU A 10 -7.79 9.16 10.27
CA GLU A 10 -8.23 8.47 9.06
C GLU A 10 -8.22 9.49 7.93
N LYS A 11 -7.08 9.60 7.26
CA LYS A 11 -6.97 10.33 6.00
C LYS A 11 -7.80 9.53 5.00
N GLU A 12 -9.06 9.92 4.87
CA GLU A 12 -9.94 9.55 3.77
C GLU A 12 -9.22 9.86 2.45
N VAL A 13 -8.63 8.84 1.84
CA VAL A 13 -8.13 8.90 0.48
C VAL A 13 -9.29 8.52 -0.43
N THR A 14 -10.18 9.48 -0.66
CA THR A 14 -11.05 9.50 -1.85
C THR A 14 -10.17 9.69 -3.08
N ALA A 15 -9.60 8.60 -3.60
CA ALA A 15 -8.97 8.57 -4.91
C ALA A 15 -9.99 8.08 -5.93
N ASN A 16 -10.79 9.02 -6.45
CA ASN A 16 -11.55 8.82 -7.67
C ASN A 16 -10.57 8.80 -8.86
N SER A 17 -10.24 7.59 -9.33
CA SER A 17 -9.68 7.34 -10.66
C SER A 17 -10.22 6.01 -11.15
N ASP A 18 -11.50 6.09 -11.49
CA ASP A 18 -12.28 5.14 -12.24
C ASP A 18 -11.64 4.91 -13.62
N LYS A 19 -10.73 3.94 -13.67
CA LYS A 19 -10.34 3.06 -14.80
C LYS A 19 -9.24 2.10 -14.29
N GLY A 20 -9.51 1.47 -13.14
CA GLY A 20 -8.59 0.51 -12.55
C GLY A 20 -8.52 -0.75 -13.41
N ALA A 21 -7.41 -0.95 -14.12
CA ALA A 21 -7.09 -2.24 -14.71
C ALA A 21 -6.75 -3.23 -13.57
N SER A 22 -7.43 -4.37 -13.53
CA SER A 22 -7.15 -5.41 -12.54
C SER A 22 -5.84 -6.12 -12.89
N LEU A 23 -4.89 -6.10 -11.97
CA LEU A 23 -3.65 -6.87 -12.10
C LEU A 23 -3.90 -8.32 -11.66
N ASN A 24 -3.79 -9.25 -12.61
CA ASN A 24 -4.14 -10.65 -12.40
C ASN A 24 -2.97 -11.45 -11.79
N PHE A 25 -2.57 -11.12 -10.56
CA PHE A 25 -1.49 -11.82 -9.86
C PHE A 25 -1.97 -13.09 -9.15
N LYS A 26 -1.24 -14.18 -9.38
CA LYS A 26 -1.26 -15.32 -8.46
C LYS A 26 -0.15 -15.14 -7.45
N VAL A 27 -0.53 -15.08 -6.17
CA VAL A 27 0.40 -15.01 -5.05
C VAL A 27 0.09 -16.13 -4.06
N SER A 28 1.11 -16.61 -3.38
CA SER A 28 0.95 -17.58 -2.29
C SER A 28 0.14 -16.97 -1.14
N PRO A 29 -0.64 -17.78 -0.40
CA PRO A 29 -1.48 -17.28 0.70
C PRO A 29 -0.67 -16.62 1.82
N GLU A 30 0.54 -17.12 2.10
CA GLU A 30 1.47 -16.51 3.06
C GLU A 30 1.90 -15.12 2.63
N PHE A 31 2.29 -14.94 1.36
CA PHE A 31 2.66 -13.64 0.82
C PHE A 31 1.49 -12.66 0.88
N LYS A 32 0.27 -13.09 0.51
CA LYS A 32 -0.93 -12.25 0.60
C LYS A 32 -1.17 -11.75 2.03
N LYS A 33 -0.95 -12.61 3.04
CA LYS A 33 -1.10 -12.25 4.45
C LYS A 33 -0.03 -11.26 4.91
N GLN A 34 1.23 -11.52 4.58
CA GLN A 34 2.36 -10.63 4.88
C GLN A 34 2.18 -9.25 4.21
N PHE A 35 1.87 -9.24 2.92
CA PHE A 35 1.69 -8.03 2.12
C PHE A 35 0.52 -7.18 2.62
N LYS A 36 -0.62 -7.81 2.92
CA LYS A 36 -1.77 -7.11 3.52
C LYS A 36 -1.45 -6.61 4.93
N GLY A 37 -0.75 -7.41 5.75
CA GLY A 37 -0.34 -7.02 7.09
C GLY A 37 0.57 -5.79 7.09
N TYR A 38 1.52 -5.74 6.14
CA TYR A 38 2.39 -4.58 5.96
C TYR A 38 1.62 -3.33 5.53
N ALA A 39 0.71 -3.47 4.55
CA ALA A 39 -0.13 -2.36 4.10
C ALA A 39 -0.96 -1.75 5.25
N VAL A 40 -1.59 -2.59 6.07
CA VAL A 40 -2.34 -2.17 7.27
C VAL A 40 -1.43 -1.49 8.30
N ALA A 41 -0.26 -2.05 8.57
CA ALA A 41 0.70 -1.47 9.52
C ALA A 41 1.22 -0.09 9.08
N GLN A 42 1.32 0.15 7.77
CA GLN A 42 1.70 1.45 7.20
C GLN A 42 0.51 2.40 7.00
N GLY A 43 -0.72 1.94 7.22
CA GLY A 43 -1.93 2.73 6.96
C GLY A 43 -2.20 2.98 5.47
N VAL A 44 -1.62 2.18 4.58
CA VAL A 44 -1.77 2.31 3.12
C VAL A 44 -2.63 1.20 2.53
N SER A 45 -3.20 1.45 1.36
CA SER A 45 -3.93 0.42 0.62
C SER A 45 -2.98 -0.57 -0.04
N MET A 46 -3.44 -1.80 -0.27
CA MET A 46 -2.66 -2.85 -0.94
C MET A 46 -2.17 -2.40 -2.34
N THR A 47 -2.98 -1.61 -3.05
CA THR A 47 -2.63 -1.00 -4.34
C THR A 47 -1.58 0.09 -4.20
N ASP A 48 -1.60 0.83 -3.11
CA ASP A 48 -0.66 1.93 -2.84
C ASP A 48 0.73 1.37 -2.51
N LEU A 49 0.78 0.34 -1.67
CA LEU A 49 2.00 -0.44 -1.41
C LEU A 49 2.61 -0.99 -2.70
N LEU A 50 1.77 -1.45 -3.65
CA LEU A 50 2.21 -1.94 -4.94
C LEU A 50 2.80 -0.82 -5.82
N LYS A 51 2.21 0.37 -5.81
CA LYS A 51 2.71 1.55 -6.54
C LYS A 51 4.03 2.06 -5.96
N GLU A 52 4.14 2.12 -4.64
CA GLU A 52 5.36 2.52 -3.92
C GLU A 52 6.51 1.55 -4.24
N GLY A 53 6.26 0.24 -4.11
CA GLY A 53 7.24 -0.80 -4.46
C GLY A 53 7.67 -0.74 -5.91
N PHE A 54 6.73 -0.53 -6.84
CA PHE A 54 7.04 -0.38 -8.27
C PHE A 54 7.88 0.88 -8.56
N SER A 55 7.56 1.99 -7.91
CA SER A 55 8.29 3.27 -8.07
C SER A 55 9.70 3.19 -7.52
N LEU A 56 9.88 2.52 -6.37
CA LEU A 56 11.18 2.24 -5.78
C LEU A 56 12.02 1.35 -6.71
N LEU A 57 11.43 0.29 -7.26
CA LEU A 57 12.11 -0.60 -8.20
C LEU A 57 12.46 0.09 -9.52
N LYS A 58 11.59 0.96 -10.05
CA LYS A 58 11.89 1.79 -11.23
C LYS A 58 13.03 2.78 -11.00
N LYS A 59 13.09 3.42 -9.84
CA LYS A 59 14.19 4.34 -9.49
C LYS A 59 15.52 3.60 -9.41
N ASN A 60 15.51 2.38 -8.87
CA ASN A 60 16.70 1.55 -8.78
C ASN A 60 17.07 0.89 -10.12
N GLY A 61 16.08 0.61 -10.99
CA GLY A 61 16.30 0.08 -12.34
C GLY A 61 16.76 1.12 -13.38
N GLN A 62 16.64 2.42 -13.08
CA GLN A 62 17.27 3.50 -13.84
C GLN A 62 18.67 3.88 -13.32
N THR A 63 19.16 3.19 -12.28
CA THR A 63 20.58 3.25 -11.91
C THR A 63 21.29 2.03 -12.50
N SER A 64 21.13 1.82 -13.81
CA SER A 64 22.00 0.95 -14.57
C SER A 64 22.67 1.81 -15.63
N GLU A 65 23.98 1.97 -15.43
CA GLU A 65 25.01 2.59 -16.28
C GLU A 65 25.16 4.12 -16.25
#